data_AF-A0A955WR31-F1
#
_entry.id   AF-A0A955WR31-F1
#
_cell.length_a   1.000
_cell.length_b   1.000
_cell.length_c   1.000
_cell.angle_alpha   90.00
_cell.angle_beta   90.00
_cell.angle_gamma   90.00
#
_symmetry.space_group_name_H-M   'P 1'
#
loop_
_entity.id
_entity.type
_entity.pdbx_description
1 polymer ?
#
loop_
_entity_poly.entity_id
_entity_poly.type
_entity_poly.pdbx_seq_one_letter_code
_entity_poly.pdbx_strand_id
1 'polypeptide(L)'
;MSRPLIVRHHAPFFADAGSPAALRLFAMMAEGCLPLLDRWRALDAAGAPSHFTAALSPTLLEHWADPELCAAFGAWLEDEASAASGERATRLKAARALYVRLDGDLLAEYRRLWTKGHVELITLPATDAPL
;
A
#
# COMPACT_ATOMS: atom_id res chain seq x y z
N MET A 1 -4.89 -29.00 2.62
CA MET A 1 -5.58 -27.69 2.64
C MET A 1 -4.51 -26.62 2.73
N SER A 2 -4.45 -25.68 1.79
CA SER A 2 -3.50 -24.56 1.89
C SER A 2 -3.97 -23.60 2.97
N ARG A 3 -3.05 -23.10 3.81
CA ARG A 3 -3.38 -22.07 4.81
C ARG A 3 -3.66 -20.73 4.12
N PRO A 4 -4.71 -19.98 4.51
CA PRO A 4 -4.96 -18.68 3.92
C PRO A 4 -3.82 -17.71 4.28
N LEU A 5 -3.36 -16.93 3.30
CA LEU A 5 -2.46 -15.80 3.52
C LEU A 5 -3.30 -14.58 3.91
N ILE A 6 -3.05 -14.05 5.09
CA ILE A 6 -3.67 -12.81 5.58
C ILE A 6 -2.58 -11.74 5.70
N VAL A 7 -2.75 -10.64 4.97
CA VAL A 7 -1.85 -9.49 5.03
C VAL A 7 -2.54 -8.39 5.81
N ARG A 8 -1.94 -7.99 6.94
CA ARG A 8 -2.46 -6.93 7.80
C ARG A 8 -1.72 -5.63 7.52
N HIS A 9 -2.46 -4.59 7.14
CA HIS A 9 -1.94 -3.24 7.03
C HIS A 9 -2.66 -2.34 8.04
N HIS A 10 -1.85 -1.67 8.86
CA HIS A 10 -2.32 -0.73 9.86
C HIS A 10 -1.36 0.46 9.93
N ALA A 11 -1.93 1.64 10.11
CA ALA A 11 -1.21 2.83 10.51
C ALA A 11 -1.97 3.53 11.64
N PRO A 12 -1.28 4.04 12.67
CA PRO A 12 -1.92 4.88 13.67
C PRO A 12 -2.36 6.20 13.04
N PHE A 13 -3.30 6.89 13.67
CA PHE A 13 -3.63 8.25 13.27
C PHE A 13 -2.46 9.21 13.55
N PHE A 14 -2.24 10.14 12.63
CA PHE A 14 -1.34 11.27 12.78
C PHE A 14 -1.91 12.46 12.03
N ALA A 15 -1.65 13.67 12.51
CA ALA A 15 -2.25 14.89 11.96
C ALA A 15 -1.38 15.58 10.89
N ASP A 16 -0.12 15.19 10.76
CA ASP A 16 0.88 15.90 9.95
C ASP A 16 1.71 14.93 9.11
N ALA A 17 1.87 15.25 7.83
CA ALA A 17 2.61 14.45 6.85
C ALA A 17 4.15 14.47 7.08
N GLY A 18 4.66 15.43 7.84
CA GLY A 18 6.06 15.48 8.27
C GLY A 18 6.35 14.68 9.54
N SER A 19 5.32 14.15 10.21
CA SER A 19 5.49 13.42 11.46
C SER A 19 6.26 12.10 11.27
N PRO A 20 6.98 11.60 12.29
CA PRO A 20 7.63 10.30 12.23
C PRO A 20 6.66 9.14 11.90
N ALA A 21 5.39 9.26 12.29
CA ALA A 21 4.36 8.27 11.97
C ALA A 21 3.99 8.29 10.47
N ALA A 22 3.87 9.48 9.88
CA ALA A 22 3.65 9.63 8.44
C ALA A 22 4.80 9.04 7.61
N LEU A 23 6.06 9.36 7.97
CA LEU A 23 7.22 8.81 7.28
C LEU A 23 7.31 7.27 7.39
N ARG A 24 6.85 6.70 8.51
CA ARG A 24 6.72 5.24 8.67
C ARG A 24 5.63 4.67 7.77
N LEU A 25 4.50 5.35 7.60
CA LEU A 25 3.49 4.96 6.62
C LEU A 25 4.05 5.01 5.20
N PHE A 26 4.76 6.08 4.83
CA PHE A 26 5.35 6.23 3.50
C PHE A 26 6.34 5.10 3.17
N ALA A 27 7.23 4.77 4.12
CA ALA A 27 8.14 3.63 3.96
C ALA A 27 7.37 2.29 3.80
N MET A 28 6.32 2.07 4.60
CA MET A 28 5.47 0.88 4.48
C MET A 28 4.77 0.80 3.12
N MET A 29 4.28 1.93 2.59
CA MET A 29 3.64 1.98 1.27
C MET A 29 4.65 1.68 0.16
N ALA A 30 5.82 2.30 0.18
CA ALA A 30 6.85 2.15 -0.84
C ALA A 30 7.52 0.78 -0.86
N GLU A 31 7.76 0.20 0.33
CA GLU A 31 8.52 -1.06 0.46
C GLU A 31 7.63 -2.28 0.70
N GLY A 32 6.38 -2.07 1.13
CA GLY A 32 5.42 -3.13 1.43
C GLY A 32 4.24 -3.16 0.47
N CYS A 33 3.38 -2.15 0.53
CA CYS A 33 2.10 -2.16 -0.20
C CYS A 33 2.28 -2.16 -1.73
N LEU A 34 3.05 -1.22 -2.27
CA LEU A 34 3.24 -1.09 -3.72
C LEU A 34 3.92 -2.32 -4.35
N PRO A 35 5.05 -2.85 -3.83
CA PRO A 35 5.66 -4.05 -4.39
C PRO A 35 4.73 -5.26 -4.37
N LEU A 36 3.90 -5.36 -3.32
CA LEU A 36 2.97 -6.46 -3.17
C LEU A 36 1.80 -6.34 -4.17
N LEU A 37 1.25 -5.14 -4.36
CA LEU A 37 0.29 -4.84 -5.43
C LEU A 37 0.86 -5.13 -6.82
N ASP A 38 2.10 -4.74 -7.10
CA ASP A 38 2.77 -5.03 -8.37
C ASP A 38 2.85 -6.54 -8.62
N ARG A 39 3.20 -7.31 -7.58
CA ARG A 39 3.28 -8.77 -7.68
C ARG A 39 1.93 -9.40 -7.99
N TRP A 40 0.84 -8.91 -7.38
CA TRP A 40 -0.50 -9.42 -7.69
C TRP A 40 -0.99 -9.01 -9.07
N ARG A 41 -0.65 -7.81 -9.55
CA ARG A 41 -0.91 -7.44 -10.95
C ARG A 41 -0.22 -8.38 -11.91
N ALA A 42 1.02 -8.78 -11.63
CA ALA A 42 1.74 -9.75 -12.44
C ALA A 42 1.08 -11.14 -12.42
N LEU A 43 0.56 -11.58 -11.27
CA LEU A 43 -0.15 -12.85 -11.14
C LEU A 43 -1.51 -12.84 -11.88
N ASP A 44 -2.29 -11.77 -11.73
CA ASP A 44 -3.54 -11.50 -12.46
C ASP A 44 -3.29 -11.51 -13.98
N ALA A 45 -2.27 -10.79 -14.46
CA ALA A 45 -1.90 -10.76 -15.87
C ALA A 45 -1.43 -12.13 -16.41
N ALA A 46 -0.81 -12.96 -15.58
CA ALA A 46 -0.40 -14.32 -15.94
C ALA A 46 -1.55 -15.34 -15.89
N GLY A 47 -2.76 -14.95 -15.46
CA GLY A 47 -3.87 -15.87 -15.23
C GLY A 47 -3.61 -16.86 -14.10
N ALA A 48 -2.64 -16.57 -13.22
CA ALA A 48 -2.28 -17.44 -12.12
C ALA A 48 -3.32 -17.32 -10.99
N PRO A 49 -3.85 -18.44 -10.46
CA PRO A 49 -4.74 -18.39 -9.32
C PRO A 49 -4.00 -17.79 -8.13
N SER A 50 -4.47 -16.63 -7.68
CA SER A 50 -3.94 -15.91 -6.54
C SER A 50 -5.09 -15.35 -5.73
N HIS A 51 -5.11 -15.71 -4.44
CA HIS A 51 -6.11 -15.26 -3.49
C HIS A 51 -5.42 -14.98 -2.16
N PHE A 52 -5.76 -13.86 -1.54
CA PHE A 52 -5.30 -13.49 -0.20
C PHE A 52 -6.37 -12.65 0.51
N THR A 53 -6.27 -12.55 1.82
CA THR A 53 -7.11 -11.66 2.61
C THR A 53 -6.29 -10.43 3.02
N ALA A 54 -6.79 -9.23 2.76
CA ALA A 54 -6.21 -7.99 3.26
C ALA A 54 -7.03 -7.49 4.46
N ALA A 55 -6.36 -7.33 5.61
CA ALA A 55 -6.94 -6.70 6.78
C ALA A 55 -6.44 -5.25 6.87
N LEU A 56 -7.34 -4.29 6.61
CA LEU A 56 -6.99 -2.87 6.53
C LEU A 56 -7.63 -2.11 7.71
N SER A 57 -6.84 -1.36 8.49
CA SER A 57 -7.41 -0.53 9.56
C SER A 57 -8.18 0.66 8.99
N PRO A 58 -9.28 1.08 9.62
CA PRO A 58 -10.00 2.29 9.21
C PRO A 58 -9.09 3.53 9.18
N THR A 59 -8.23 3.71 10.18
CA THR A 59 -7.23 4.81 10.17
C THR A 59 -6.31 4.81 8.96
N LEU A 60 -5.92 3.65 8.44
CA LEU A 60 -5.11 3.57 7.23
C LEU A 60 -5.92 3.97 6.00
N LEU A 61 -7.18 3.56 5.94
CA LEU A 61 -8.08 3.91 4.84
C LEU A 61 -8.34 5.42 4.79
N GLU A 62 -8.52 6.07 5.94
CA GLU A 62 -8.64 7.53 6.02
C GLU A 62 -7.39 8.22 5.45
N HIS A 63 -6.20 7.76 5.85
CA HIS A 63 -4.94 8.29 5.31
C HIS A 63 -4.79 8.08 3.80
N TRP A 64 -5.18 6.92 3.28
CA TRP A 64 -5.14 6.65 1.83
C TRP A 64 -6.21 7.40 1.04
N ALA A 65 -7.27 7.88 1.70
CA ALA A 65 -8.30 8.71 1.09
C ALA A 65 -7.95 10.21 1.11
N ASP A 66 -6.94 10.61 1.89
CA ASP A 66 -6.50 12.01 2.00
C ASP A 66 -5.62 12.41 0.79
N PRO A 67 -6.11 13.30 -0.10
CA PRO A 67 -5.36 13.70 -1.28
C PRO A 67 -4.06 14.47 -0.95
N GLU A 68 -4.03 15.23 0.16
CA GLU A 68 -2.84 15.97 0.55
C GLU A 68 -1.73 15.01 1.01
N LEU A 69 -2.10 13.99 1.79
CA LEU A 69 -1.17 12.95 2.22
C LEU A 69 -0.67 12.10 1.05
N CYS A 70 -1.55 11.75 0.10
CA CYS A 70 -1.17 11.04 -1.13
C CYS A 70 -0.21 11.87 -2.00
N ALA A 71 -0.42 13.18 -2.11
CA ALA A 71 0.51 14.08 -2.80
C ALA A 71 1.86 14.16 -2.06
N ALA A 72 1.85 14.27 -0.74
CA ALA A 72 3.05 14.29 0.09
C ALA A 72 3.85 12.99 -0.03
N PHE A 73 3.17 11.83 -0.03
CA PHE A 73 3.81 10.53 -0.28
C PHE A 73 4.45 10.48 -1.67
N GLY A 74 3.77 10.99 -2.70
CA GLY A 74 4.30 11.04 -4.06
C GLY A 74 5.60 11.85 -4.16
N ALA A 75 5.63 13.03 -3.53
CA ALA A 75 6.83 13.86 -3.45
C ALA A 75 7.96 13.17 -2.67
N TRP A 76 7.64 12.62 -1.49
CA TRP A 76 8.60 11.88 -0.68
C TRP A 76 9.21 10.69 -1.44
N LEU A 77 8.40 9.95 -2.19
CA LEU A 77 8.84 8.78 -2.95
C LEU A 77 9.77 9.16 -4.12
N GLU A 78 9.56 10.32 -4.75
CA GLU A 78 10.47 10.89 -5.74
C GLU A 78 11.85 11.18 -5.13
N ASP A 79 11.84 11.90 -4.00
CA ASP A 79 13.07 12.32 -3.33
C ASP A 79 13.88 11.09 -2.87
N GLU A 80 13.21 10.11 -2.25
CA GLU A 80 13.84 8.85 -1.83
C GLU A 80 14.37 8.04 -3.01
N ALA A 81 13.63 7.94 -4.11
CA ALA A 81 14.06 7.21 -5.31
C ALA A 81 15.27 7.88 -5.98
N SER A 82 15.37 9.21 -5.89
CA SER A 82 16.46 10.01 -6.44
C SER A 82 17.72 9.95 -5.57
N ALA A 83 17.56 9.93 -4.25
CA ALA A 83 18.67 9.85 -3.30
C ALA A 83 19.24 8.43 -3.12
N ALA A 84 18.41 7.39 -3.33
CA ALA A 84 18.83 6.01 -3.16
C ALA A 84 19.85 5.54 -4.21
N SER A 85 20.65 4.54 -3.85
CA SER A 85 21.60 3.87 -4.75
C SER A 85 21.43 2.35 -4.74
N GLY A 86 22.03 1.68 -5.74
CA GLY A 86 22.03 0.23 -5.85
C GLY A 86 20.62 -0.39 -5.97
N GLU A 87 20.42 -1.52 -5.30
CA GLU A 87 19.16 -2.28 -5.38
C GLU A 87 17.97 -1.50 -4.79
N ARG A 88 18.20 -0.72 -3.73
CA ARG A 88 17.15 0.12 -3.13
C ARG A 88 16.61 1.12 -4.14
N ALA A 89 17.50 1.77 -4.91
CA ALA A 89 17.08 2.71 -5.96
C ALA A 89 16.19 2.03 -7.00
N THR A 90 16.54 0.82 -7.43
CA THR A 90 15.73 0.04 -8.38
C THR A 90 14.33 -0.25 -7.83
N ARG A 91 14.22 -0.68 -6.57
CA ARG A 91 12.93 -0.97 -5.94
C ARG A 91 12.07 0.28 -5.77
N LEU A 92 12.65 1.39 -5.31
CA LEU A 92 11.91 2.65 -5.13
C LEU A 92 11.46 3.25 -6.46
N LYS A 93 12.29 3.18 -7.52
CA LYS A 93 11.89 3.60 -8.87
C LYS A 93 10.74 2.75 -9.42
N ALA A 94 10.73 1.44 -9.16
CA ALA A 94 9.64 0.56 -9.54
C ALA A 94 8.35 0.89 -8.75
N ALA A 95 8.45 1.10 -7.44
CA ALA A 95 7.34 1.53 -6.61
C ALA A 95 6.75 2.87 -7.09
N ARG A 96 7.61 3.86 -7.36
CA ARG A 96 7.21 5.15 -7.94
C ARG A 96 6.49 4.98 -9.28
N ALA A 97 7.05 4.17 -10.19
CA ALA A 97 6.44 3.90 -11.47
C ALA A 97 5.05 3.25 -11.32
N LEU A 98 4.87 2.34 -10.37
CA LEU A 98 3.55 1.81 -10.06
C LEU A 98 2.62 2.89 -9.50
N TYR A 99 3.08 3.67 -8.52
CA TYR A 99 2.26 4.72 -7.90
C TYR A 99 1.70 5.71 -8.92
N VAL A 100 2.53 6.13 -9.90
CA VAL A 100 2.09 6.97 -11.03
C VAL A 100 1.07 6.24 -11.91
N ARG A 101 1.26 4.95 -12.22
CA ARG A 101 0.27 4.16 -12.99
C ARG A 101 -1.07 4.01 -12.28
N LEU A 102 -1.07 4.07 -10.95
CA LEU A 102 -2.27 4.02 -10.12
C LEU A 102 -2.91 5.40 -9.91
N ASP A 103 -2.35 6.47 -10.50
CA ASP A 103 -2.77 7.85 -10.26
C ASP A 103 -2.78 8.22 -8.76
N GLY A 104 -1.86 7.62 -8.00
CA GLY A 104 -1.78 7.77 -6.56
C GLY A 104 -2.85 7.03 -5.75
N ASP A 105 -3.80 6.35 -6.39
CA ASP A 105 -4.97 5.75 -5.73
C ASP A 105 -4.75 4.25 -5.42
N LEU A 106 -4.19 3.96 -4.25
CA LEU A 106 -4.05 2.58 -3.76
C LEU A 106 -5.42 1.93 -3.47
N LEU A 107 -6.42 2.71 -3.03
CA LEU A 107 -7.74 2.19 -2.68
C LEU A 107 -8.47 1.66 -3.91
N ALA A 108 -8.40 2.37 -5.03
CA ALA A 108 -8.91 1.92 -6.32
C ALA A 108 -8.29 0.59 -6.74
N GLU A 109 -6.98 0.40 -6.49
CA GLU A 109 -6.32 -0.87 -6.85
C GLU A 109 -6.77 -2.04 -5.96
N TYR A 110 -6.90 -1.84 -4.64
CA TYR A 110 -7.48 -2.86 -3.77
C TYR A 110 -8.93 -3.18 -4.16
N ARG A 111 -9.73 -2.17 -4.50
CA ARG A 111 -11.10 -2.35 -4.98
C ARG A 111 -11.15 -3.12 -6.30
N ARG A 112 -10.22 -2.86 -7.23
CA ARG A 112 -10.09 -3.59 -8.49
C ARG A 112 -9.79 -5.06 -8.25
N LEU A 113 -8.83 -5.37 -7.38
CA LEU A 113 -8.49 -6.74 -7.01
C LEU A 113 -9.66 -7.46 -6.32
N TRP A 114 -10.40 -6.75 -5.46
CA TRP A 114 -11.57 -7.31 -4.76
C TRP A 114 -12.69 -7.64 -5.74
N THR A 115 -12.99 -6.73 -6.67
CA THR A 115 -14.01 -6.92 -7.72
C THR A 115 -13.72 -8.14 -8.61
N LYS A 116 -12.43 -8.44 -8.83
CA LYS A 116 -11.98 -9.61 -9.58
C LYS A 116 -11.93 -10.91 -8.76
N GLY A 117 -12.16 -10.86 -7.44
CA GLY A 117 -12.07 -12.01 -6.55
C GLY A 117 -10.64 -12.43 -6.15
N HIS A 118 -9.63 -11.58 -6.43
CA HIS A 118 -8.24 -11.85 -6.04
C HIS A 118 -7.94 -11.55 -4.59
N VAL A 119 -8.73 -10.69 -3.95
CA VAL A 119 -8.56 -10.33 -2.55
C VAL A 119 -9.90 -10.36 -1.83
N GLU A 120 -9.90 -10.90 -0.62
CA GLU A 120 -10.95 -10.66 0.37
C GLU A 120 -10.53 -9.48 1.26
N LEU A 121 -11.40 -8.49 1.42
CA LEU A 121 -11.13 -7.32 2.26
C LEU A 121 -11.85 -7.48 3.60
N ILE A 122 -11.09 -7.39 4.70
CA ILE A 122 -11.62 -7.33 6.06
C ILE A 122 -11.10 -6.05 6.75
N THR A 123 -11.79 -5.63 7.80
CA THR A 123 -11.40 -4.44 8.58
C THR A 123 -10.88 -4.83 9.97
N LEU A 124 -10.30 -3.84 10.66
CA LEU A 124 -9.79 -3.92 12.03
C LEU A 124 -10.62 -2.99 12.94
N PRO A 125 -10.47 -3.05 14.28
CA PRO A 125 -11.05 -2.02 15.16
C PRO A 125 -10.63 -0.63 14.70
N ALA A 126 -11.50 0.37 14.89
CA ALA A 126 -11.37 1.70 14.29
C ALA A 126 -9.97 2.30 14.38
N THR A 127 -9.37 2.25 15.58
CA THR A 127 -8.01 2.74 15.87
C THR A 127 -7.04 1.62 16.21
N ASP A 128 -7.46 0.36 16.06
CA ASP A 128 -6.70 -0.84 16.43
C ASP A 128 -6.22 -0.88 17.89
N ALA A 129 -6.94 -0.18 18.79
CA ALA A 129 -6.68 -0.22 20.23
C ALA A 129 -7.00 -1.61 20.82
N PRO A 130 -6.28 -2.06 21.87
CA PRO A 130 -6.61 -3.29 22.59
C PRO A 130 -8.06 -3.24 23.08
N LEU A 131 -8.80 -4.33 22.84
CA LEU A 131 -10.19 -4.54 23.28
C LEU A 131 -10.23 -5.23 24.64
#